data_AF-A0A5I6Q6U9-F1
#
_entry.id   AF-A0A5I6Q6U9-F1
#
_cell.length_a   1.000
_cell.length_b   1.000
_cell.length_c   1.000
_cell.angle_alpha   90.00
_cell.angle_beta   90.00
_cell.angle_gamma   90.00
#
_symmetry.space_group_name_H-M   'P 1'
#
loop_
_entity.id
_entity.type
_entity.pdbx_description
1 polymer ?
#
loop_
_entity_poly.entity_id
_entity_poly.type
_entity_poly.pdbx_seq_one_letter_code
_entity_poly.pdbx_strand_id
1 'polypeptide(L)'
;MLIGRIEQAICDRLTQGLGKMQTSVTTYGGELDDDLGKIVRRLPAVWVTFGGITGTEPYSLSKRQWRTTGSFAVIAGDYSIRDEQTSRLGGPRYNEVGTYNLIYAIRRLLTGQDLGLKINPLKPTRVRTLFNTRLEARAV
;
A
#
# COMPACT_ATOMS: atom_id res chain seq x y z
N MET A 1 -15.23 4.56 -13.18
CA MET A 1 -14.58 5.80 -12.71
C MET A 1 -13.06 5.64 -12.78
N LEU A 2 -12.28 6.69 -13.09
CA LEU A 2 -10.82 6.58 -13.31
C LEU A 2 -10.06 6.17 -12.03
N ILE A 3 -10.48 6.67 -10.85
CA ILE A 3 -9.85 6.36 -9.56
C ILE A 3 -9.86 4.85 -9.29
N GLY A 4 -11.02 4.19 -9.38
CA GLY A 4 -11.10 2.74 -9.18
C GLY A 4 -10.32 1.91 -10.20
N ARG A 5 -10.11 2.41 -11.43
CA ARG A 5 -9.22 1.74 -12.39
C ARG A 5 -7.75 1.83 -11.98
N ILE A 6 -7.34 2.96 -11.40
CA ILE A 6 -5.98 3.14 -10.88
C ILE A 6 -5.78 2.21 -9.66
N GLU A 7 -6.75 2.14 -8.75
CA GLU A 7 -6.67 1.23 -7.59
C GLU A 7 -6.52 -0.23 -8.03
N GLN A 8 -7.36 -0.70 -8.95
CA GLN A 8 -7.26 -2.05 -9.47
C GLN A 8 -5.92 -2.30 -10.16
N ALA A 9 -5.44 -1.37 -10.99
CA ALA A 9 -4.16 -1.52 -11.68
C ALA A 9 -2.96 -1.55 -10.71
N ILE A 10 -3.02 -0.79 -9.60
CA ILE A 10 -2.03 -0.89 -8.52
C ILE A 10 -2.10 -2.28 -7.87
N CYS A 11 -3.30 -2.77 -7.54
CA CYS A 11 -3.49 -4.10 -6.96
C CYS A 11 -2.92 -5.20 -7.86
N ASP A 12 -3.23 -5.16 -9.16
CA ASP A 12 -2.75 -6.14 -10.13
C ASP A 12 -1.24 -6.10 -10.25
N ARG A 13 -0.65 -4.90 -10.33
CA ARG A 13 0.81 -4.72 -10.44
C ARG A 13 1.53 -5.26 -9.20
N LEU A 14 1.00 -5.00 -8.01
CA LEU A 14 1.56 -5.49 -6.75
C LEU A 14 1.39 -7.00 -6.61
N THR A 15 0.24 -7.56 -7.01
CA THR A 15 -0.01 -9.01 -6.99
C THR A 15 0.99 -9.75 -7.87
N GLN A 16 1.20 -9.25 -9.10
CA GLN A 16 2.16 -9.83 -10.03
C GLN A 16 3.62 -9.61 -9.60
N GLY A 17 3.93 -8.46 -8.99
CA GLY A 17 5.30 -8.07 -8.67
C GLY A 17 5.84 -8.60 -7.34
N LEU A 18 4.98 -8.75 -6.32
CA LEU A 18 5.38 -9.25 -5.00
C LEU A 18 5.35 -10.77 -4.92
N GLY A 19 4.58 -11.45 -5.79
CA GLY A 19 4.52 -12.91 -5.86
C GLY A 19 4.22 -13.53 -4.49
N LYS A 20 5.13 -14.36 -4.00
CA LYS A 20 4.99 -15.09 -2.71
C LYS A 20 5.35 -14.26 -1.47
N MET A 21 5.75 -12.99 -1.63
CA MET A 21 6.10 -12.13 -0.48
C MET A 21 4.88 -11.70 0.35
N GLN A 22 3.68 -11.94 -0.14
CA GLN A 22 2.42 -11.60 0.52
C GLN A 22 1.39 -12.71 0.30
N THR A 23 0.39 -12.76 1.19
CA THR A 23 -0.74 -13.68 1.09
C THR A 23 -1.88 -13.08 0.26
N SER A 24 -2.10 -11.77 0.32
CA SER A 24 -3.18 -11.10 -0.41
C SER A 24 -2.95 -9.61 -0.66
N VAL A 25 -3.31 -9.13 -1.86
CA VAL A 25 -3.54 -7.70 -2.16
C VAL A 25 -5.03 -7.46 -2.27
N THR A 26 -5.54 -6.43 -1.60
CA THR A 26 -6.94 -6.00 -1.80
C THR A 26 -7.09 -4.49 -1.75
N THR A 27 -8.16 -3.98 -2.36
CA THR A 27 -8.55 -2.58 -2.22
C THR A 27 -9.16 -2.36 -0.84
N TYR A 28 -8.83 -1.23 -0.22
CA TYR A 28 -9.32 -0.87 1.10
C TYR A 28 -10.75 -0.32 1.02
N GLY A 29 -11.73 -1.07 1.53
CA GLY A 29 -13.14 -0.68 1.59
C GLY A 29 -13.62 -0.16 2.95
N GLY A 30 -12.72 0.09 3.91
CA GLY A 30 -13.09 0.34 5.31
C GLY A 30 -13.02 -0.91 6.21
N GLU A 31 -12.60 -2.06 5.68
CA GLU A 31 -12.50 -3.32 6.44
C GLU A 31 -11.49 -3.30 7.62
N LEU A 32 -10.63 -2.27 7.75
CA LEU A 32 -9.75 -2.08 8.93
C LEU A 32 -10.45 -1.44 10.13
N ASP A 33 -11.63 -0.84 9.97
CA ASP A 33 -12.34 -0.18 11.08
C ASP A 33 -13.15 -1.15 11.94
N ASP A 34 -13.59 -2.30 11.41
CA ASP A 34 -14.49 -3.21 12.14
C ASP A 34 -13.79 -4.35 12.90
N ASP A 35 -12.60 -4.81 12.48
CA ASP A 35 -11.99 -5.98 13.13
C ASP A 35 -10.48 -6.17 12.83
N LEU A 36 -9.64 -5.36 13.47
CA LEU A 36 -8.17 -5.50 13.44
C LEU A 36 -7.68 -6.93 13.70
N GLY A 37 -8.39 -7.72 14.51
CA GLY A 37 -8.05 -9.12 14.79
C GLY A 37 -8.18 -10.06 13.59
N LYS A 38 -9.17 -9.86 12.72
CA LYS A 38 -9.34 -10.65 11.48
C LYS A 38 -8.25 -10.34 10.46
N ILE A 39 -7.74 -9.13 10.47
CA ILE A 39 -6.72 -8.62 9.56
C ILE A 39 -5.35 -9.19 9.91
N VAL A 40 -5.03 -9.23 11.21
CA VAL A 40 -3.77 -9.83 11.70
C VAL A 40 -3.65 -11.30 11.28
N ARG A 41 -4.76 -12.05 11.23
CA ARG A 41 -4.77 -13.45 10.78
C ARG A 41 -4.49 -13.64 9.28
N ARG A 42 -4.61 -12.59 8.47
CA ARG A 42 -4.36 -12.63 7.02
C ARG A 42 -2.98 -12.10 6.62
N LEU A 43 -2.15 -11.72 7.60
CA LEU A 43 -0.80 -11.25 7.36
C LEU A 43 0.13 -12.37 6.87
N PRO A 44 1.12 -12.08 6.01
CA PRO A 44 1.44 -10.76 5.43
C PRO A 44 0.44 -10.34 4.33
N ALA A 45 -0.02 -9.10 4.36
CA ALA A 45 -1.01 -8.58 3.40
C ALA A 45 -0.77 -7.11 3.03
N VAL A 46 -1.25 -6.73 1.84
CA VAL A 46 -1.11 -5.38 1.29
C VAL A 46 -2.50 -4.83 0.94
N TRP A 47 -2.75 -3.58 1.33
CA TRP A 47 -3.98 -2.86 1.03
C TRP A 47 -3.69 -1.60 0.23
N VAL A 48 -4.56 -1.29 -0.73
CA VAL A 48 -4.48 -0.08 -1.54
C VAL A 48 -5.73 0.76 -1.32
N THR A 49 -5.56 2.05 -1.02
CA THR A 49 -6.67 2.99 -0.82
C THR A 49 -6.45 4.30 -1.54
N PHE A 50 -7.53 4.93 -1.99
CA PHE A 50 -7.50 6.31 -2.44
C PHE A 50 -7.34 7.28 -1.25
N GLY A 51 -6.22 8.00 -1.21
CA GLY A 51 -5.89 8.98 -0.17
C GLY A 51 -6.51 10.35 -0.37
N GLY A 52 -7.25 10.57 -1.47
CA GLY A 52 -7.90 11.83 -1.79
C GLY A 52 -7.16 12.69 -2.82
N ILE A 53 -7.81 13.77 -3.22
CA ILE A 53 -7.27 14.76 -4.16
C ILE A 53 -6.39 15.74 -3.38
N THR A 54 -5.12 15.82 -3.73
CA THR A 54 -4.13 16.69 -3.06
C THR A 54 -3.98 18.06 -3.72
N GLY A 55 -4.47 18.22 -4.96
CA GLY A 55 -4.43 19.49 -5.65
C GLY A 55 -5.20 19.46 -6.95
N THR A 56 -5.76 20.60 -7.34
CA THR A 56 -6.42 20.78 -8.63
C THR A 56 -5.96 22.11 -9.21
N GLU A 57 -5.12 22.06 -10.23
CA GLU A 57 -4.47 23.24 -10.82
C GLU A 57 -4.95 23.46 -12.26
N PRO A 58 -5.19 24.70 -12.69
CA PRO A 58 -5.55 24.98 -14.06
C PRO A 58 -4.34 24.69 -14.97
N TYR A 59 -4.52 23.76 -15.92
CA TYR A 59 -3.50 23.38 -16.88
C TYR A 59 -3.42 24.36 -18.07
N SER A 60 -4.51 25.08 -18.34
CA SER A 60 -4.61 26.01 -19.46
C SER A 60 -4.56 27.47 -18.99
N LEU A 61 -3.89 28.33 -19.76
CA LEU A 61 -3.94 29.79 -19.62
C LEU A 61 -5.39 30.32 -19.66
N SER A 62 -6.29 29.62 -20.36
CA SER A 62 -7.72 29.94 -20.45
C SER A 62 -8.56 29.33 -19.32
N LYS A 63 -7.97 28.64 -18.33
CA LYS A 63 -8.62 27.99 -17.19
C LYS A 63 -9.74 26.97 -17.52
N ARG A 64 -9.83 26.49 -18.78
CA ARG A 64 -10.83 25.48 -19.21
C ARG A 64 -10.41 24.04 -18.96
N GLN A 65 -9.13 23.80 -18.66
CA GLN A 65 -8.60 22.46 -18.39
C GLN A 65 -7.98 22.45 -17.00
N TRP A 66 -8.37 21.47 -16.19
CA TRP A 66 -7.91 21.30 -14.82
C TRP A 66 -7.15 19.99 -14.71
N ARG A 67 -5.98 20.06 -14.08
CA ARG A 67 -5.17 18.90 -13.74
C ARG A 67 -5.42 18.58 -12.27
N THR A 68 -6.05 17.44 -12.03
CA THR A 68 -6.29 16.91 -10.68
C THR A 68 -5.16 15.98 -10.29
N THR A 69 -4.52 16.26 -9.16
CA THR A 69 -3.51 15.40 -8.54
C THR A 69 -4.17 14.64 -7.40
N GLY A 70 -4.19 13.31 -7.50
CA GLY A 70 -4.69 12.41 -6.47
C GLY A 70 -3.57 11.65 -5.79
N SER A 71 -3.78 11.25 -4.54
CA SER A 71 -2.88 10.39 -3.80
C SER A 71 -3.50 9.02 -3.58
N PHE A 72 -2.66 7.98 -3.64
CA PHE A 72 -3.02 6.61 -3.27
C PHE A 72 -2.09 6.17 -2.15
N ALA A 73 -2.65 5.59 -1.11
CA ALA A 73 -1.88 5.02 -0.02
C ALA A 73 -1.85 3.50 -0.15
N VAL A 74 -0.66 2.94 -0.02
CA VAL A 74 -0.43 1.50 0.03
C VAL A 74 0.01 1.16 1.45
N ILE A 75 -0.76 0.29 2.10
CA ILE A 75 -0.53 -0.17 3.47
C ILE A 75 0.01 -1.59 3.38
N ALA A 76 1.20 -1.83 3.89
CA ALA A 76 1.75 -3.18 4.02
C ALA A 76 1.78 -3.57 5.49
N GLY A 77 1.19 -4.72 5.81
CA GLY A 77 1.26 -5.33 7.13
C GLY A 77 2.03 -6.64 7.06
N ASP A 78 2.86 -6.88 8.07
CA ASP A 78 3.53 -8.16 8.32
C ASP A 78 3.39 -8.50 9.83
N TYR A 79 3.40 -9.79 10.17
CA TYR A 79 3.42 -10.24 11.56
C TYR A 79 4.69 -11.04 11.82
N SER A 80 5.45 -10.66 12.85
CA SER A 80 6.56 -11.48 13.35
C SER A 80 6.26 -11.90 14.78
N ILE A 81 6.24 -13.22 14.99
CA ILE A 81 5.98 -13.87 16.29
C ILE A 81 7.24 -13.99 17.14
N ARG A 82 8.42 -13.57 16.65
CA ARG A 82 9.71 -13.99 17.21
C ARG A 82 10.60 -12.85 17.67
N ASP A 83 10.72 -11.77 16.91
CA ASP A 83 11.59 -10.64 17.26
C ASP A 83 11.27 -9.37 16.42
N GLU A 84 11.46 -8.19 17.01
CA GLU A 84 11.19 -6.88 16.38
C GLU A 84 12.19 -6.59 15.24
N GLN A 85 13.43 -7.10 15.36
CA GLN A 85 14.44 -6.99 14.30
C GLN A 85 14.10 -7.85 13.07
N THR A 86 13.67 -9.09 13.29
CA THR A 86 13.25 -10.01 12.22
C THR A 86 12.01 -9.49 11.48
N SER A 87 11.10 -8.81 12.19
CA SER A 87 9.92 -8.18 11.59
C SER A 87 10.25 -7.02 10.65
N ARG A 88 11.39 -6.33 10.87
CA ARG A 88 11.80 -5.16 10.07
C ARG A 88 12.70 -5.56 8.91
N LEU A 89 13.69 -6.41 9.16
CA LEU A 89 14.74 -6.77 8.20
C LEU A 89 14.44 -8.07 7.40
N GLY A 90 13.50 -8.88 7.89
CA GLY A 90 13.25 -10.23 7.42
C GLY A 90 14.07 -11.27 8.18
N GLY A 91 13.62 -12.51 8.13
CA GLY A 91 14.25 -13.68 8.75
C GLY A 91 14.75 -14.69 7.72
N PRO A 92 15.39 -15.78 8.17
CA PRO A 92 15.93 -16.79 7.27
C PRO A 92 14.86 -17.64 6.57
N ARG A 93 13.59 -17.57 6.97
CA ARG A 93 12.49 -18.28 6.30
C ARG A 93 11.85 -17.44 5.22
N TYR A 94 11.37 -18.12 4.17
CA TYR A 94 10.62 -17.51 3.06
C TYR A 94 9.37 -16.70 3.49
N ASN A 95 8.80 -17.00 4.66
CA ASN A 95 7.63 -16.28 5.19
C ASN A 95 7.99 -15.10 6.10
N GLU A 96 9.27 -14.89 6.39
CA GLU A 96 9.77 -13.78 7.21
C GLU A 96 10.32 -12.70 6.27
N VAL A 97 9.46 -12.11 5.45
CA VAL A 97 9.88 -11.13 4.43
C VAL A 97 10.40 -9.85 5.07
N GLY A 98 9.76 -9.39 6.14
CA GLY A 98 10.12 -8.16 6.82
C GLY A 98 9.50 -6.93 6.16
N THR A 99 8.95 -6.05 6.99
CA THR A 99 8.20 -4.87 6.56
C THR A 99 9.03 -3.95 5.66
N TYR A 100 10.35 -3.82 5.88
CA TYR A 100 11.18 -2.95 5.03
C TYR A 100 11.40 -3.54 3.63
N ASN A 101 11.51 -4.86 3.50
CA ASN A 101 11.64 -5.50 2.19
C ASN A 101 10.34 -5.39 1.40
N LEU A 102 9.18 -5.52 2.06
CA LEU A 102 7.87 -5.24 1.46
C LEU A 102 7.78 -3.78 0.99
N ILE A 103 8.11 -2.82 1.85
CA ILE A 103 8.11 -1.39 1.48
C ILE A 103 9.06 -1.12 0.30
N TYR A 104 10.26 -1.69 0.33
CA TYR A 104 11.23 -1.54 -0.76
C TYR A 104 10.70 -2.11 -2.08
N ALA A 105 10.16 -3.33 -2.05
CA ALA A 105 9.58 -3.97 -3.23
C ALA A 105 8.40 -3.18 -3.80
N ILE A 106 7.46 -2.74 -2.95
CA ILE A 106 6.32 -1.90 -3.34
C ILE A 106 6.80 -0.62 -4.00
N ARG A 107 7.77 0.09 -3.39
CA ARG A 107 8.32 1.33 -3.96
C ARG A 107 8.96 1.06 -5.31
N ARG A 108 9.72 -0.02 -5.46
CA ARG A 108 10.37 -0.39 -6.73
C ARG A 108 9.36 -0.75 -7.82
N LEU A 109 8.25 -1.39 -7.45
CA LEU A 109 7.21 -1.81 -8.40
C LEU A 109 6.34 -0.66 -8.89
N LEU A 110 6.09 0.36 -8.06
CA LEU A 110 5.15 1.45 -8.37
C LEU A 110 5.83 2.74 -8.84
N THR A 111 7.06 3.02 -8.41
CA THR A 111 7.74 4.28 -8.76
C THR A 111 7.93 4.40 -10.27
N GLY A 112 7.45 5.50 -10.84
CA GLY A 112 7.61 5.79 -12.27
C GLY A 112 6.72 4.95 -13.19
N GLN A 113 5.76 4.19 -12.66
CA GLN A 113 4.79 3.46 -13.47
C GLN A 113 3.58 4.34 -13.82
N ASP A 114 3.13 4.26 -15.06
CA ASP A 114 1.83 4.76 -15.54
C ASP A 114 0.73 3.68 -15.50
N LEU A 115 1.10 2.43 -15.20
CA LEU A 115 0.21 1.27 -15.09
C LEU A 115 -0.59 0.97 -16.37
N GLY A 116 -0.11 1.44 -17.54
CA GLY A 116 -0.83 1.34 -18.82
C GLY A 116 -2.05 2.25 -18.91
N LEU A 117 -2.18 3.20 -17.98
CA LEU A 117 -3.26 4.18 -17.93
C LEU A 117 -2.75 5.53 -18.43
N LYS A 118 -3.67 6.38 -18.92
CA LYS A 118 -3.36 7.78 -19.30
C LYS A 118 -3.21 8.67 -18.06
N ILE A 119 -2.29 8.30 -17.16
CA ILE A 119 -1.93 9.05 -15.97
C ILE A 119 -0.47 9.47 -16.05
N ASN A 120 -0.12 10.52 -15.33
CA ASN A 120 1.29 10.81 -15.08
C ASN A 120 1.90 9.67 -14.26
N PRO A 121 3.18 9.32 -14.48
CA PRO A 121 3.86 8.29 -13.71
C PRO A 121 3.74 8.52 -12.21
N LEU A 122 3.47 7.45 -11.47
CA LEU A 122 3.31 7.50 -10.02
C LEU A 122 4.60 8.00 -9.36
N LYS A 123 4.44 9.00 -8.49
CA LYS A 123 5.53 9.58 -7.72
C LYS A 123 5.49 9.05 -6.28
N PRO A 124 6.59 8.53 -5.75
CA PRO A 124 6.65 8.15 -4.35
C PRO A 124 6.56 9.40 -3.49
N THR A 125 5.70 9.36 -2.48
CA THR A 125 5.55 10.42 -1.48
C THR A 125 6.17 9.93 -0.16
N ARG A 126 5.50 10.18 0.96
CA ARG A 126 5.97 9.84 2.30
C ARG A 126 5.59 8.42 2.67
N VAL A 127 6.52 7.70 3.29
CA VAL A 127 6.24 6.46 4.01
C VAL A 127 6.05 6.81 5.49
N ARG A 128 4.96 6.35 6.10
CA ARG A 128 4.70 6.51 7.53
C ARG A 128 4.28 5.18 8.13
N THR A 129 4.75 4.90 9.33
CA THR A 129 4.28 3.74 10.10
C THR A 129 2.90 4.05 10.64
N LEU A 130 1.91 3.22 10.35
CA LEU A 130 0.54 3.37 10.86
C LEU A 130 0.38 2.73 12.24
N PHE A 131 1.03 1.58 12.46
CA PHE A 131 1.01 0.86 13.73
C PHE A 131 2.44 0.39 14.03
N ASN A 132 3.00 0.78 15.19
CA ASN A 132 4.36 0.41 15.60
C ASN A 132 4.42 -0.19 17.01
N THR A 133 3.31 -0.71 17.52
CA THR A 133 3.23 -1.15 18.91
C THR A 133 2.80 -2.60 18.91
N ARG A 134 3.49 -3.40 19.74
CA ARG A 134 3.10 -4.75 20.13
C ARG A 134 1.57 -4.82 20.21
N LEU A 135 1.01 -5.95 19.79
CA LEU A 135 -0.30 -6.42 20.26
C LEU A 135 -0.25 -6.66 21.79
N GLU A 136 0.21 -5.69 22.58
CA GLU A 136 0.12 -5.69 24.02
C GLU A 136 -1.32 -5.27 24.36
N ALA A 137 -2.11 -6.30 24.67
CA ALA A 137 -3.21 -6.26 25.62
C ALA A 137 -4.36 -5.27 25.31
N ARG A 138 -5.25 -5.67 24.40
CA ARG A 138 -6.70 -5.54 24.65
C ARG A 138 -7.38 -6.89 24.45
N ALA A 139 -7.03 -7.79 25.34
CA ALA A 139 -7.85 -8.91 25.75
C ALA A 139 -7.79 -8.96 27.28
N VAL A 140 -8.37 -7.93 27.92
CA VAL A 140 -8.97 -8.00 29.25
C VAL A 140 -10.27 -7.21 29.16
#